data_AF-A0A372JQ33-F1
#
_entry.id   AF-A0A372JQ33-F1
#
_cell.length_a   1.000
_cell.length_b   1.000
_cell.length_c   1.000
_cell.angle_alpha   90.00
_cell.angle_beta   90.00
_cell.angle_gamma   90.00
#
_symmetry.space_group_name_H-M   'P 1'
#
loop_
_entity.id
_entity.type
_entity.pdbx_description
1 polymer ?
#
loop_
_entity_poly.entity_id
_entity_poly.type
_entity_poly.pdbx_seq_one_letter_code
_entity_poly.pdbx_strand_id
1 'polypeptide(L)'
;MGLVDDIAVLVNAPGADPVKLAGQVKKVLGTGANAVNLHESKYQPSGQGGRAGSYLDLYRRAATTCPGLSWTVLAAIGQVESDHGRNPGRSSAGALGPMQFMPATWAIYGVDGDGDGKADIMNPYDAIPAAAKYLCASGAGGGGRSLYRASGAGGGGRSLYRAIFAYNHADWYVQKVLALARAYAAQYK
;
A
#
# COMPACT_ATOMS: atom_id res chain seq x y z
N MET A 1 27.64 19.13 31.78
CA MET A 1 26.60 18.68 30.84
C MET A 1 25.76 17.64 31.56
N GLY A 2 24.48 17.92 31.79
CA GLY A 2 23.58 17.00 32.50
C GLY A 2 23.03 15.95 31.55
N LEU A 3 23.04 14.69 31.96
CA LEU A 3 22.26 13.64 31.31
C LEU A 3 20.79 13.91 31.64
N VAL A 4 19.94 13.87 30.62
CA VAL A 4 18.49 13.94 30.80
C VAL A 4 18.03 12.50 30.93
N ASP A 5 17.45 12.17 32.08
CA ASP A 5 16.86 10.86 32.30
C ASP A 5 15.56 10.72 31.49
N ASP A 6 15.16 9.48 31.17
CA ASP A 6 13.90 9.15 30.48
C ASP A 6 13.77 9.61 28.99
N ILE A 7 14.86 9.61 28.23
CA ILE A 7 14.79 9.81 26.77
C ILE A 7 14.54 8.48 26.04
N ALA A 8 13.49 8.45 25.21
CA ALA A 8 13.28 7.41 24.21
C ALA A 8 13.74 7.89 22.81
N VAL A 9 14.57 7.09 22.13
CA VAL A 9 15.02 7.37 20.76
C VAL A 9 14.53 6.27 19.84
N LEU A 10 13.77 6.64 18.80
CA LEU A 10 13.40 5.72 17.73
C LEU A 10 14.49 5.73 16.65
N VAL A 11 15.09 4.57 16.41
CA VAL A 11 16.12 4.39 15.37
C VAL A 11 15.48 3.68 14.18
N ASN A 12 15.39 4.36 13.04
CA ASN A 12 14.96 3.77 11.77
C ASN A 12 16.17 3.56 10.85
N ALA A 13 16.50 2.30 10.55
CA ALA A 13 17.62 1.94 9.68
C ALA A 13 17.18 0.88 8.65
N PRO A 14 16.56 1.31 7.54
CA PRO A 14 16.12 0.41 6.49
C PRO A 14 17.28 -0.44 5.93
N GLY A 15 17.07 -1.75 5.82
CA GLY A 15 18.06 -2.70 5.27
C GLY A 15 19.13 -3.18 6.26
N ALA A 16 19.16 -2.66 7.49
CA ALA A 16 20.02 -3.18 8.55
C ALA A 16 19.39 -4.40 9.24
N ASP A 17 20.22 -5.32 9.72
CA ASP A 17 19.77 -6.43 10.57
C ASP A 17 19.36 -5.88 11.96
N PRO A 18 18.10 -6.05 12.40
CA PRO A 18 17.61 -5.43 13.63
C PRO A 18 18.31 -5.91 14.91
N VAL A 19 18.76 -7.17 14.93
CA VAL A 19 19.44 -7.76 16.10
C VAL A 19 20.85 -7.19 16.22
N LYS A 20 21.58 -7.10 15.10
CA LYS A 20 22.91 -6.47 15.07
C LYS A 20 22.83 -4.99 15.41
N LEU A 21 21.84 -4.28 14.87
CA LEU A 21 21.63 -2.86 15.13
C LEU A 21 21.35 -2.61 16.62
N ALA A 22 20.44 -3.36 17.24
CA ALA A 22 20.15 -3.24 18.67
C ALA A 22 21.41 -3.46 19.54
N GLY A 23 22.25 -4.44 19.17
CA GLY A 23 23.54 -4.67 19.84
C GLY A 23 24.53 -3.52 19.69
N GLN A 24 24.59 -2.88 18.51
CA GLN A 24 25.43 -1.70 18.26
C GLN A 24 24.93 -0.48 19.04
N VAL A 25 23.62 -0.22 19.04
CA VAL A 25 22.99 0.87 19.80
C VAL A 25 23.30 0.72 21.29
N LYS A 26 23.17 -0.49 21.85
CA LYS A 26 23.50 -0.75 23.25
C LYS A 26 24.98 -0.49 23.58
N LYS A 27 25.90 -0.78 22.66
CA LYS A 27 27.34 -0.47 22.85
C LYS A 27 27.61 1.03 22.90
N VAL A 28 26.92 1.82 22.07
CA VAL A 28 27.09 3.29 22.03
C VAL A 28 26.48 3.95 23.27
N LEU A 29 25.29 3.51 23.68
CA LEU A 29 24.55 4.11 24.80
C LEU A 29 25.03 3.65 26.19
N GLY A 30 25.83 2.57 26.26
CA GLY A 30 26.37 2.04 27.50
C GLY A 30 25.40 1.14 28.27
N THR A 31 25.87 0.60 29.40
CA THR A 31 25.17 -0.45 30.15
C THR A 31 23.88 0.00 30.85
N GLY A 32 23.68 1.31 31.02
CA GLY A 32 22.46 1.89 31.60
C GLY A 32 21.29 2.01 30.62
N ALA A 33 21.52 1.79 29.31
CA ALA A 33 20.51 1.95 28.28
C ALA A 33 19.84 0.62 27.91
N ASN A 34 18.52 0.69 27.69
CA ASN A 34 17.75 -0.42 27.13
C ASN A 34 17.60 -0.24 25.62
N ALA A 35 18.19 -1.15 24.84
CA ALA A 35 17.96 -1.25 23.40
C ALA A 35 16.89 -2.31 23.15
N VAL A 36 15.73 -1.89 22.64
CA VAL A 36 14.59 -2.76 22.34
C VAL A 36 14.49 -2.95 20.83
N ASN A 37 14.44 -4.21 20.37
CA ASN A 37 14.16 -4.52 18.98
C ASN A 37 12.63 -4.64 18.78
N LEU A 38 12.02 -3.59 18.22
CA LEU A 38 10.58 -3.55 17.97
C LEU A 38 10.10 -4.60 16.94
N HIS A 39 10.99 -5.26 16.19
CA HIS A 39 10.65 -6.37 15.30
C HIS A 39 10.46 -7.72 16.02
N GLU A 40 10.79 -7.82 17.31
CA GLU A 40 10.52 -9.06 18.07
C GLU A 40 9.01 -9.27 18.19
N SER A 41 8.58 -10.52 18.06
CA SER A 41 7.18 -10.93 18.08
C SER A 41 6.39 -10.45 19.30
N LYS A 42 7.04 -10.25 20.44
CA LYS A 42 6.43 -9.74 21.68
C LYS A 42 6.11 -8.23 21.67
N TYR A 43 6.76 -7.46 20.79
CA TYR A 43 6.48 -6.04 20.58
C TYR A 43 5.67 -5.79 19.31
N GLN A 44 5.50 -6.81 18.48
CA GLN A 44 4.51 -6.82 17.42
C GLN A 44 3.13 -7.08 18.06
N PRO A 45 2.09 -6.32 17.72
CA PRO A 45 0.76 -6.54 18.28
C PRO A 45 0.27 -7.97 18.01
N SER A 46 0.06 -8.73 19.08
CA SER A 46 -0.44 -10.11 19.04
C SER A 46 -1.92 -10.09 18.64
N GLY A 47 -2.20 -10.41 17.37
CA GLY A 47 -3.54 -10.40 16.80
C GLY A 47 -3.59 -10.03 15.32
N GLN A 48 -2.48 -9.52 14.77
CA GLN A 48 -2.39 -9.11 13.37
C GLN A 48 -1.27 -9.87 12.67
N GLY A 49 -1.62 -10.86 11.86
CA GLY A 49 -0.65 -11.53 11.00
C GLY A 49 -0.01 -10.54 10.02
N GLY A 50 1.19 -10.06 10.33
CA GLY A 50 2.04 -9.29 9.41
C GLY A 50 1.38 -8.03 8.85
N ARG A 51 0.76 -7.19 9.70
CA ARG A 51 0.22 -5.89 9.26
C ARG A 51 1.32 -5.09 8.57
N ALA A 52 1.05 -4.61 7.35
CA ALA A 52 2.03 -3.88 6.56
C ALA A 52 2.49 -2.62 7.29
N GLY A 53 3.81 -2.47 7.51
CA GLY A 53 4.36 -1.32 8.24
C GLY A 53 4.32 0.00 7.46
N SER A 54 4.00 -0.05 6.17
CA SER A 54 3.93 1.10 5.27
C SER A 54 2.87 0.90 4.18
N TYR A 55 2.42 2.00 3.56
CA TYR A 55 1.57 1.94 2.37
C TYR A 55 2.22 1.15 1.23
N LEU A 56 3.55 1.25 1.07
CA LEU A 56 4.30 0.48 0.07
C LEU A 56 4.14 -1.02 0.29
N ASP A 57 4.32 -1.49 1.53
CA ASP A 57 4.18 -2.90 1.88
C ASP A 57 2.72 -3.35 1.71
N LEU A 58 1.77 -2.46 2.02
CA LEU A 58 0.35 -2.74 1.88
C LEU A 58 -0.07 -2.87 0.41
N TYR A 59 0.43 -2.00 -0.48
CA TYR A 59 0.24 -2.13 -1.92
C TYR A 59 0.86 -3.43 -2.46
N ARG A 60 2.08 -3.78 -2.01
CA ARG A 60 2.76 -5.02 -2.40
C ARG A 60 1.95 -6.25 -1.97
N ARG A 61 1.49 -6.27 -0.72
CA ARG A 61 0.66 -7.36 -0.19
C ARG A 61 -0.69 -7.45 -0.88
N ALA A 62 -1.40 -6.34 -1.06
CA ALA A 62 -2.71 -6.36 -1.70
C ALA A 62 -2.66 -6.82 -3.16
N ALA A 63 -1.61 -6.45 -3.90
CA ALA A 63 -1.44 -6.86 -5.29
C ALA A 63 -1.34 -8.38 -5.46
N THR A 64 -0.85 -9.13 -4.47
CA THR A 64 -0.73 -10.59 -4.57
C THR A 64 -2.10 -11.29 -4.62
N THR A 65 -3.17 -10.62 -4.20
CA THR A 65 -4.55 -11.15 -4.26
C THR A 65 -5.09 -11.20 -5.70
N CYS A 66 -4.45 -10.52 -6.65
CA CYS A 66 -4.82 -10.50 -8.06
C CYS A 66 -3.65 -10.87 -8.97
N PRO A 67 -3.55 -12.12 -9.45
CA PRO A 67 -2.46 -12.55 -10.31
C PRO A 67 -2.28 -11.67 -11.56
N GLY A 68 -1.14 -10.98 -11.65
CA GLY A 68 -0.80 -10.09 -12.76
C GLY A 68 -1.05 -8.59 -12.52
N LEU A 69 -1.71 -8.22 -11.41
CA LEU A 69 -1.77 -6.83 -10.96
C LEU A 69 -0.43 -6.44 -10.32
N SER A 70 0.18 -5.37 -10.81
CA SER A 70 1.38 -4.80 -10.19
C SER A 70 1.02 -3.95 -8.98
N TRP A 71 1.78 -4.06 -7.89
CA TRP A 71 1.68 -3.16 -6.74
C TRP A 71 1.88 -1.70 -7.12
N THR A 72 2.64 -1.42 -8.18
CA THR A 72 2.86 -0.06 -8.68
C THR A 72 1.59 0.58 -9.26
N VAL A 73 0.63 -0.23 -9.73
CA VAL A 73 -0.68 0.26 -10.17
C VAL A 73 -1.51 0.69 -8.96
N LEU A 74 -1.54 -0.11 -7.91
CA LEU A 74 -2.22 0.26 -6.66
C LEU A 74 -1.60 1.50 -6.02
N ALA A 75 -0.27 1.59 -6.01
CA ALA A 75 0.44 2.77 -5.52
C ALA A 75 0.10 4.02 -6.35
N ALA A 76 0.08 3.90 -7.68
CA ALA A 76 -0.29 5.00 -8.57
C ALA A 76 -1.73 5.48 -8.35
N ILE A 77 -2.69 4.56 -8.20
CA ILE A 77 -4.08 4.92 -7.87
C ILE A 77 -4.11 5.62 -6.51
N GLY A 78 -3.55 5.03 -5.46
CA GLY A 78 -3.57 5.64 -4.13
C GLY A 78 -2.87 7.00 -4.06
N GLN A 79 -1.84 7.23 -4.89
CA GLN A 79 -1.22 8.55 -5.04
C GLN A 79 -2.19 9.55 -5.69
N VAL A 80 -2.83 9.16 -6.80
CA VAL A 80 -3.76 10.03 -7.53
C VAL A 80 -5.00 10.37 -6.70
N GLU A 81 -5.50 9.39 -5.94
CA GLU A 81 -6.73 9.53 -5.18
C GLU A 81 -6.57 10.37 -3.92
N SER A 82 -5.54 10.12 -3.13
CA SER A 82 -5.42 10.71 -1.79
C SER A 82 -4.00 11.01 -1.37
N ASP A 83 -3.05 10.94 -2.32
CA ASP A 83 -1.64 11.08 -2.05
C ASP A 83 -1.14 10.09 -0.97
N HIS A 84 -1.49 8.81 -1.14
CA HIS A 84 -1.24 7.72 -0.20
C HIS A 84 -1.88 7.94 1.18
N GLY A 85 -3.12 8.40 1.19
CA GLY A 85 -3.89 8.67 2.40
C GLY A 85 -3.51 9.93 3.15
N ARG A 86 -2.68 10.82 2.56
CA ARG A 86 -2.41 12.14 3.12
C ARG A 86 -3.62 13.09 3.03
N ASN A 87 -4.52 12.83 2.08
CA ASN A 87 -5.80 13.53 1.96
C ASN A 87 -6.96 12.54 1.67
N PRO A 88 -7.36 11.70 2.64
CA PRO A 88 -8.38 10.65 2.46
C PRO A 88 -9.81 11.15 2.69
N GLY A 89 -10.00 12.47 2.77
CA GLY A 89 -11.26 13.10 3.11
C GLY A 89 -12.34 12.91 2.04
N ARG A 90 -13.58 13.23 2.39
CA ARG A 90 -14.69 13.18 1.45
C ARG A 90 -14.45 14.12 0.26
N SER A 91 -14.50 13.60 -0.96
CA SER A 91 -14.45 14.44 -2.16
C SER A 91 -15.80 15.12 -2.44
N SER A 92 -15.83 16.10 -3.34
CA SER A 92 -17.06 16.73 -3.82
C SER A 92 -18.05 15.75 -4.46
N ALA A 93 -17.54 14.68 -5.07
CA ALA A 93 -18.35 13.59 -5.63
C ALA A 93 -18.83 12.59 -4.55
N GLY A 94 -18.38 12.73 -3.30
CA GLY A 94 -18.76 11.85 -2.19
C GLY A 94 -17.89 10.60 -2.05
N ALA A 95 -16.76 10.52 -2.75
CA ALA A 95 -15.79 9.45 -2.58
C ALA A 95 -15.02 9.59 -1.26
N LEU A 96 -14.60 8.47 -0.67
CA LEU A 96 -14.08 8.40 0.69
C LEU A 96 -12.81 7.54 0.79
N GLY A 97 -11.95 7.91 1.75
CA GLY A 97 -10.86 7.08 2.20
C GLY A 97 -9.63 7.12 1.29
N PRO A 98 -8.58 6.38 1.65
CA PRO A 98 -7.29 6.47 0.98
C PRO A 98 -7.29 5.97 -0.47
N MET A 99 -8.32 5.24 -0.88
CA MET A 99 -8.52 4.81 -2.27
C MET A 99 -9.74 5.47 -2.94
N GLN A 100 -10.29 6.52 -2.31
CA GLN A 100 -11.42 7.33 -2.78
C GLN A 100 -12.55 6.50 -3.39
N PHE A 101 -13.05 5.54 -2.63
CA PHE A 101 -14.17 4.73 -3.07
C PHE A 101 -15.48 5.53 -3.02
N MET A 102 -16.30 5.37 -4.06
CA MET A 102 -17.72 5.69 -3.95
C MET A 102 -18.41 4.70 -3.00
N PRO A 103 -19.35 5.13 -2.13
CA PRO A 103 -20.03 4.23 -1.20
C PRO A 103 -20.71 3.02 -1.86
N ALA A 104 -21.26 3.20 -3.08
CA ALA A 104 -21.86 2.10 -3.83
C ALA A 104 -20.83 1.05 -4.29
N THR A 105 -19.65 1.50 -4.74
CA THR A 105 -18.55 0.59 -5.10
C THR A 105 -18.01 -0.12 -3.86
N TRP A 106 -17.90 0.58 -2.73
CA TRP A 106 -17.52 0.00 -1.44
C TRP A 106 -18.47 -1.11 -0.99
N ALA A 107 -19.78 -0.93 -1.17
CA ALA A 107 -20.77 -1.94 -0.80
C ALA A 107 -20.58 -3.29 -1.53
N ILE A 108 -19.93 -3.29 -2.69
CA ILE A 108 -19.67 -4.49 -3.50
C ILE A 108 -18.24 -5.04 -3.26
N TYR A 109 -17.25 -4.14 -3.22
CA TYR A 109 -15.84 -4.51 -3.24
C TYR A 109 -15.11 -4.33 -1.91
N GLY A 110 -15.74 -3.68 -0.92
CA GLY A 110 -15.20 -3.57 0.43
C GLY A 110 -14.84 -4.94 1.00
N VAL A 111 -13.74 -4.98 1.75
CA VAL A 111 -13.24 -6.17 2.44
C VAL A 111 -12.69 -5.76 3.80
N ASP A 112 -12.85 -6.63 4.79
CA ASP A 112 -12.07 -6.59 6.01
C ASP A 112 -10.70 -7.19 5.68
N GLY A 113 -9.74 -6.33 5.38
CA GLY A 113 -8.44 -6.69 4.82
C GLY A 113 -7.38 -7.01 5.88
N ASP A 114 -7.56 -6.51 7.11
CA ASP A 114 -6.69 -6.82 8.26
C ASP A 114 -7.29 -7.84 9.23
N GLY A 115 -8.55 -8.25 9.05
CA GLY A 115 -9.21 -9.29 9.83
C GLY A 115 -9.67 -8.81 11.20
N ASP A 116 -9.92 -7.52 11.38
CA ASP A 116 -10.37 -6.94 12.66
C ASP A 116 -11.88 -7.09 12.91
N GLY A 117 -12.61 -7.68 11.94
CA GLY A 117 -14.05 -7.91 11.99
C GLY A 117 -14.87 -6.80 11.33
N LYS A 118 -14.25 -5.76 10.76
CA LYS A 118 -14.94 -4.61 10.17
C LYS A 118 -14.30 -4.19 8.84
N ALA A 119 -15.10 -4.20 7.78
CA ALA A 119 -14.70 -3.52 6.53
C ALA A 119 -14.92 -2.00 6.66
N ASP A 120 -13.85 -1.22 6.82
CA ASP A 120 -13.90 0.24 6.97
C ASP A 120 -13.27 0.98 5.77
N ILE A 121 -14.08 1.78 5.05
CA ILE A 121 -13.65 2.54 3.87
C ILE A 121 -12.51 3.54 4.17
N MET A 122 -12.40 3.99 5.43
CA MET A 122 -11.37 4.93 5.87
C MET A 122 -10.09 4.21 6.32
N ASN A 123 -10.16 2.91 6.59
CA ASN A 123 -9.02 2.10 7.00
C ASN A 123 -8.19 1.70 5.76
N PRO A 124 -6.92 2.13 5.63
CA PRO A 124 -6.11 1.76 4.47
C PRO A 124 -5.93 0.25 4.32
N TYR A 125 -5.92 -0.48 5.45
CA TYR A 125 -5.75 -1.92 5.47
C TYR A 125 -6.95 -2.68 4.89
N ASP A 126 -8.09 -2.00 4.75
CA ASP A 126 -9.29 -2.50 4.07
C ASP A 126 -9.40 -1.91 2.66
N ALA A 127 -9.19 -0.60 2.54
CA ALA A 127 -9.36 0.14 1.31
C ALA A 127 -8.39 -0.30 0.20
N ILE A 128 -7.13 -0.59 0.53
CA ILE A 128 -6.13 -0.99 -0.47
C ILE A 128 -6.41 -2.42 -0.97
N PRO A 129 -6.69 -3.42 -0.11
CA PRO A 129 -7.18 -4.72 -0.57
C PRO A 129 -8.50 -4.66 -1.33
N ALA A 130 -9.43 -3.79 -0.95
CA ALA A 130 -10.68 -3.57 -1.70
C ALA A 130 -10.40 -3.03 -3.12
N ALA A 131 -9.44 -2.10 -3.26
CA ALA A 131 -9.00 -1.61 -4.58
C ALA A 131 -8.38 -2.71 -5.44
N ALA A 132 -7.57 -3.59 -4.85
CA ALA A 132 -7.02 -4.75 -5.55
C ALA A 132 -8.13 -5.69 -6.02
N LYS A 133 -9.10 -6.01 -5.15
CA LYS A 133 -10.28 -6.82 -5.47
C LYS A 133 -11.10 -6.19 -6.60
N TYR A 134 -11.35 -4.88 -6.54
CA TYR A 134 -12.12 -4.16 -7.57
C TYR A 134 -11.42 -4.23 -8.94
N LEU A 135 -10.13 -3.86 -9.00
CA LEU A 135 -9.36 -3.93 -10.24
C LEU A 135 -9.30 -5.35 -10.80
N CYS A 136 -9.17 -6.36 -9.93
CA CYS A 136 -9.16 -7.75 -10.37
C CYS A 136 -10.48 -8.16 -11.02
N ALA A 137 -11.60 -7.82 -10.38
CA ALA A 137 -12.94 -8.05 -10.91
C ALA A 137 -13.18 -7.29 -12.23
N SER A 138 -12.54 -6.13 -12.42
CA SER A 138 -12.55 -5.36 -13.67
C SER A 138 -11.56 -5.85 -14.72
N GLY A 139 -10.87 -6.98 -14.49
CA GLY A 139 -10.01 -7.63 -15.47
C GLY A 139 -8.53 -7.24 -15.41
N ALA A 140 -8.05 -6.62 -14.33
CA ALA A 140 -6.61 -6.35 -14.17
C ALA A 140 -5.77 -7.63 -14.04
N GLY A 141 -6.39 -8.76 -13.66
CA GLY A 141 -5.74 -10.06 -13.62
C GLY A 141 -5.43 -10.61 -15.01
N GLY A 142 -4.27 -11.26 -15.19
CA GLY A 142 -3.98 -12.05 -16.39
C GLY A 142 -2.94 -11.55 -17.38
N GLY A 143 -2.03 -10.62 -17.05
CA GLY A 143 -0.85 -10.45 -17.89
C GLY A 143 -0.01 -9.19 -17.68
N GLY A 144 0.88 -9.22 -16.69
CA GLY A 144 1.92 -8.20 -16.46
C GLY A 144 3.06 -8.19 -17.48
N ARG A 145 2.80 -8.24 -18.79
CA ARG A 145 3.90 -8.23 -19.80
C ARG A 145 3.86 -7.08 -20.81
N SER A 146 2.86 -6.21 -20.78
CA SER A 146 2.95 -4.93 -21.50
C SER A 146 1.93 -3.93 -20.98
N LEU A 147 2.41 -2.89 -20.30
CA LEU A 147 1.61 -1.73 -19.91
C LEU A 147 1.15 -0.89 -21.14
N TYR A 148 1.48 -1.29 -22.37
CA TYR A 148 1.47 -0.39 -23.53
C TYR A 148 0.98 -0.95 -24.88
N ARG A 149 0.31 -2.11 -24.94
CA ARG A 149 -0.26 -2.57 -26.21
C ARG A 149 -1.75 -2.22 -26.32
N ALA A 150 -2.03 -0.95 -26.61
CA ALA A 150 -3.39 -0.48 -26.88
C ALA A 150 -3.94 -0.96 -28.25
N SER A 151 -3.09 -1.42 -29.18
CA SER A 151 -3.48 -1.68 -30.57
C SER A 151 -2.89 -2.95 -31.21
N GLY A 152 -2.93 -4.10 -30.54
CA GLY A 152 -2.66 -5.37 -31.22
C GLY A 152 -2.87 -6.61 -30.35
N ALA A 153 -3.27 -7.71 -30.99
CA ALA A 153 -3.56 -9.05 -30.46
C ALA A 153 -2.63 -9.56 -29.32
N GLY A 154 -2.95 -9.18 -28.08
CA GLY A 154 -2.34 -9.67 -26.84
C GLY A 154 -3.06 -9.04 -25.65
N GLY A 155 -3.93 -9.81 -24.98
CA GLY A 155 -5.00 -9.29 -24.12
C GLY A 155 -4.58 -8.47 -22.88
N GLY A 156 -3.39 -8.70 -22.32
CA GLY A 156 -3.03 -8.18 -21.00
C GLY A 156 -3.03 -6.64 -20.85
N GLY A 157 -2.50 -5.91 -21.84
CA GLY A 157 -2.44 -4.43 -21.77
C GLY A 157 -3.79 -3.75 -21.93
N ARG A 158 -4.70 -4.35 -22.71
CA ARG A 158 -6.07 -3.85 -22.90
C ARG A 158 -6.92 -4.10 -21.66
N SER A 159 -6.71 -5.21 -20.96
CA SER A 159 -7.46 -5.55 -19.75
C SER A 159 -7.10 -4.63 -18.58
N LEU A 160 -5.82 -4.29 -18.40
CA LEU A 160 -5.41 -3.34 -17.36
C LEU A 160 -5.96 -1.93 -17.63
N TYR A 161 -5.92 -1.46 -18.89
CA TYR A 161 -6.53 -0.18 -19.26
C TYR A 161 -8.00 -0.12 -18.86
N ARG A 162 -8.77 -1.16 -19.23
CA ARG A 162 -10.20 -1.26 -18.91
C ARG A 162 -10.46 -1.31 -17.41
N ALA A 163 -9.62 -2.01 -16.65
CA ALA A 163 -9.75 -2.07 -15.19
C ALA A 163 -9.53 -0.71 -14.53
N ILE A 164 -8.51 0.04 -14.96
CA ILE A 164 -8.25 1.40 -14.45
C ILE A 164 -9.36 2.36 -14.92
N PHE A 165 -9.87 2.21 -16.15
CA PHE A 165 -10.99 2.99 -16.65
C PHE A 165 -12.30 2.71 -15.90
N ALA A 166 -12.53 1.47 -15.46
CA ALA A 166 -13.66 1.14 -14.59
C ALA A 166 -13.51 1.83 -13.21
N TYR A 167 -12.28 2.00 -12.73
CA TYR A 167 -12.01 2.74 -11.50
C TYR A 167 -12.39 4.22 -11.63
N ASN A 168 -12.00 4.85 -12.74
CA ASN A 168 -12.38 6.20 -13.10
C ASN A 168 -12.50 6.32 -14.63
N HIS A 169 -13.69 6.65 -15.12
CA HIS A 169 -14.08 6.66 -16.54
C HIS A 169 -13.49 7.86 -17.31
N ALA A 170 -12.18 8.06 -17.22
CA ALA A 170 -11.47 9.12 -17.92
C ALA A 170 -10.15 8.61 -18.48
N ASP A 171 -9.94 8.78 -19.78
CA ASP A 171 -8.70 8.32 -20.44
C ASP A 171 -7.47 9.02 -19.87
N TRP A 172 -7.57 10.31 -19.51
CA TRP A 172 -6.48 11.05 -18.87
C TRP A 172 -6.10 10.44 -17.52
N TYR A 173 -7.05 9.91 -16.76
CA TYR A 173 -6.81 9.26 -15.48
C TYR A 173 -6.04 7.96 -15.69
N VAL A 174 -6.47 7.13 -16.66
CA VAL A 174 -5.80 5.88 -17.00
C VAL A 174 -4.34 6.14 -17.41
N GLN A 175 -4.11 7.13 -18.27
CA GLN A 175 -2.78 7.50 -18.71
C GLN A 175 -1.90 8.00 -17.54
N LYS A 176 -2.46 8.82 -16.64
CA LYS A 176 -1.77 9.30 -15.44
C LYS A 176 -1.35 8.16 -14.52
N VAL A 177 -2.28 7.24 -14.22
CA VAL A 177 -2.00 6.05 -13.38
C VAL A 177 -0.93 5.17 -14.03
N LEU A 178 -1.03 4.89 -15.34
CA LEU A 178 -0.03 4.07 -16.04
C LEU A 178 1.34 4.74 -16.14
N ALA A 179 1.40 6.07 -16.23
CA ALA A 179 2.65 6.82 -16.18
C ALA A 179 3.30 6.74 -14.78
N LEU A 180 2.53 6.99 -13.72
CA LEU A 180 3.00 6.89 -12.34
C LEU A 180 3.42 5.47 -11.97
N ALA A 181 2.67 4.45 -12.38
CA ALA A 181 3.01 3.05 -12.13
C ALA A 181 4.36 2.66 -12.78
N ARG A 182 4.68 3.22 -13.96
CA ARG A 182 5.99 3.07 -14.59
C ARG A 182 7.10 3.78 -13.82
N ALA A 183 6.82 4.99 -13.32
CA ALA A 183 7.77 5.73 -12.49
C ALA A 183 8.11 4.97 -11.19
N TYR A 184 7.10 4.44 -10.49
CA TYR A 184 7.31 3.58 -9.32
C TYR A 184 8.12 2.32 -9.67
N ALA A 185 7.81 1.66 -10.78
CA ALA A 185 8.57 0.46 -11.21
C ALA A 185 10.04 0.79 -11.51
N ALA A 186 10.33 1.98 -12.03
CA ALA A 186 11.70 2.43 -12.31
C ALA A 186 12.47 2.80 -11.03
N GLN A 187 11.79 3.36 -10.03
CA GLN A 187 12.39 3.83 -8.78
C GLN A 187 12.63 2.71 -7.76
N TYR A 188 11.76 1.70 -7.69
CA TYR A 188 11.77 0.64 -6.66
C TYR A 188 12.22 -0.72 -7.21
N LYS A 189 13.34 -0.73 -7.97
CA LYS A 189 13.92 -1.96 -8.54
C LYS A 189 14.44 -2.92 -7.48
#